data_AF-A0A925LJ57-F1
#
_entry.id   AF-A0A925LJ57-F1
#
_cell.length_a   1.000
_cell.length_b   1.000
_cell.length_c   1.000
_cell.angle_alpha   90.00
_cell.angle_beta   90.00
_cell.angle_gamma   90.00
#
_symmetry.space_group_name_H-M   'P 1'
#
loop_
_entity.id
_entity.type
_entity.pdbx_description
1 polymer ?
#
loop_
_entity_poly.entity_id
_entity_poly.type
_entity_poly.pdbx_seq_one_letter_code
_entity_poly.pdbx_strand_id
1 'polypeptide(L)' 'MSSANPEIWSRDLERLVREALTSIRFGTVTLVVQDGRVIQVDKNEKIRLNRQGHIDGSGI' A
#
# COMPACT_ATOMS: atom_id res chain seq x y z
N MET A 1 25.04 -16.83 -24.61
CA MET A 1 24.37 -17.59 -23.54
C MET A 1 23.59 -16.58 -22.72
N SER A 2 22.27 -16.53 -22.91
CA SER A 2 21.41 -15.54 -22.24
C SER A 2 21.33 -15.86 -20.75
N SER A 3 21.87 -14.98 -19.92
CA SER A 3 21.64 -15.01 -18.48
C SER A 3 20.15 -14.76 -18.23
N ALA A 4 19.41 -15.81 -17.94
CA ALA A 4 18.06 -15.71 -17.40
C ALA A 4 18.17 -15.06 -16.02
N ASN A 5 18.14 -13.73 -15.98
CA ASN A 5 17.88 -13.01 -14.75
C ASN A 5 16.51 -13.50 -14.27
N PRO A 6 16.39 -14.15 -13.09
CA PRO A 6 15.08 -14.45 -12.56
C PRO A 6 14.37 -13.10 -12.43
N GLU A 7 13.29 -12.89 -13.19
CA GLU A 7 12.61 -11.60 -13.18
C GLU A 7 12.03 -11.34 -11.79
N ILE A 8 12.82 -10.64 -10.97
CA ILE A 8 12.49 -10.17 -9.62
C ILE A 8 11.15 -9.40 -9.66
N TRP A 9 10.84 -8.82 -10.82
CA TRP A 9 9.66 -8.04 -11.09
C TRP A 9 8.81 -8.68 -12.20
N SER A 10 7.81 -9.46 -11.82
CA SER A 10 6.86 -10.06 -12.76
C SER A 10 5.72 -9.10 -13.11
N ARG A 11 5.12 -9.25 -14.29
CA ARG A 11 3.94 -8.47 -14.74
C ARG A 11 2.75 -8.58 -13.79
N ASP A 12 2.61 -9.71 -13.10
CA ASP A 12 1.57 -9.93 -12.11
C ASP A 12 1.81 -9.13 -10.82
N LEU A 13 3.07 -9.12 -10.34
CA LEU A 13 3.49 -8.29 -9.21
C LEU A 13 3.31 -6.81 -9.51
N GLU A 14 3.69 -6.36 -10.70
CA GLU A 14 3.47 -4.98 -11.15
C GLU A 14 1.99 -4.60 -11.05
N ARG A 15 1.10 -5.48 -11.53
CA ARG A 15 -0.35 -5.25 -11.47
C ARG A 15 -0.84 -5.15 -10.03
N LEU A 16 -0.46 -6.09 -9.17
CA LEU A 16 -0.83 -6.11 -7.76
C LEU A 16 -0.37 -4.85 -7.01
N VAL A 17 0.89 -4.44 -7.19
CA VAL A 17 1.43 -3.24 -6.56
C VAL A 17 0.72 -2.00 -7.09
N ARG A 18 0.47 -1.93 -8.41
CA ARG A 18 -0.25 -0.81 -9.02
C ARG A 18 -1.66 -0.69 -8.46
N GLU A 19 -2.41 -1.78 -8.37
CA GLU A 19 -3.76 -1.81 -7.80
C GLU A 19 -3.75 -1.42 -6.31
N ALA A 20 -2.78 -1.91 -5.53
CA ALA A 20 -2.63 -1.52 -4.13
C ALA A 20 -2.42 -0.01 -3.98
N LEU A 21 -1.53 0.57 -4.79
CA LEU A 21 -1.20 2.00 -4.77
C LEU A 21 -2.36 2.88 -5.25
N THR A 22 -3.07 2.51 -6.32
CA THR A 22 -4.19 3.33 -6.84
C THR A 22 -5.41 3.32 -5.92
N SER A 23 -5.58 2.26 -5.13
CA SER A 23 -6.73 2.13 -4.24
C SER A 23 -6.50 2.73 -2.83
N ILE A 24 -5.26 3.00 -2.40
CA ILE A 24 -5.01 3.61 -1.08
C ILE A 24 -5.27 5.11 -1.13
N ARG A 25 -6.08 5.61 -0.21
CA ARG A 25 -6.28 7.06 -0.05
C ARG A 25 -5.30 7.67 0.96
N PHE A 26 -5.08 6.98 2.09
CA PHE A 26 -4.13 7.37 3.12
C PHE A 26 -3.59 6.11 3.78
N GLY A 27 -2.34 5.74 3.52
CA GLY A 27 -1.83 4.45 3.98
C GLY A 27 -0.42 4.15 3.50
N THR A 28 -0.02 2.89 3.61
CA THR A 28 1.30 2.38 3.21
C THR A 28 1.14 1.04 2.48
N VAL A 29 1.95 0.83 1.44
CA VAL A 29 2.16 -0.48 0.84
C VAL A 29 3.55 -0.96 1.26
N THR A 30 3.64 -2.17 1.82
CA THR A 30 4.89 -2.78 2.26
C THR A 30 5.19 -4.00 1.40
N LEU A 31 6.37 -4.03 0.80
CA LEU A 31 6.88 -5.15 0.01
C LEU A 31 7.89 -5.92 0.86
N VAL A 32 7.68 -7.22 1.04
CA VAL A 32 8.66 -8.09 1.71
C VAL A 32 9.43 -8.87 0.67
N VAL A 33 10.75 -8.68 0.66
CA VAL A 33 11.67 -9.32 -0.28
C VAL A 33 12.56 -10.29 0.49
N GLN A 34 12.64 -11.53 0.03
CA GLN A 34 13.52 -12.56 0.55
C GLN A 34 14.18 -13.28 -0.62
N ASP A 35 15.47 -13.58 -0.51
CA ASP A 35 16.24 -14.25 -1.57
C ASP A 35 16.12 -13.57 -2.95
N GLY A 36 16.06 -12.24 -2.96
CA GLY A 36 15.91 -11.46 -4.20
C GLY A 36 14.55 -11.59 -4.88
N ARG A 37 13.50 -12.09 -4.19
CA ARG A 37 12.14 -12.22 -4.71
C ARG A 37 11.13 -11.58 -3.77
N VAL A 38 10.11 -10.94 -4.31
CA VAL A 38 8.98 -10.45 -3.52
C VAL A 38 8.14 -11.65 -3.10
N ILE A 39 8.02 -11.87 -1.80
CA ILE A 39 7.22 -12.96 -1.22
C ILE A 39 5.90 -12.47 -0.64
N GLN A 40 5.79 -11.16 -0.35
CA GLN A 40 4.59 -10.58 0.24
C GLN A 40 4.40 -9.13 -0.20
N VAL A 41 3.13 -8.77 -0.41
CA VAL A 41 2.67 -7.39 -0.58
C VAL A 41 1.61 -7.15 0.47
N ASP A 42 1.85 -6.21 1.37
CA ASP A 42 0.92 -5.81 2.42
C ASP A 42 0.41 -4.38 2.16
N LYS A 43 -0.90 -4.18 2.29
CA LYS A 43 -1.56 -2.88 2.13
C LYS A 43 -2.21 -2.48 3.45
N ASN A 44 -1.75 -1.36 4.00
CA ASN A 44 -2.27 -0.78 5.23
C ASN A 44 -2.94 0.55 4.94
N GLU A 45 -4.21 0.72 5.31
CA GLU A 45 -4.95 1.96 5.14
C GLU A 45 -5.32 2.57 6.50
N LYS A 46 -5.08 3.88 6.65
CA LYS A 46 -5.33 4.64 7.86
C LYS A 46 -6.57 5.52 7.68
N ILE A 47 -7.65 5.12 8.34
CA ILE A 47 -8.89 5.90 8.38
C ILE A 47 -8.74 6.97 9.47
N ARG A 48 -8.82 8.26 9.09
CA ARG A 48 -8.92 9.38 10.04
C ARG A 48 -10.37 9.80 10.18
N LEU A 49 -10.93 9.58 11.37
CA LEU A 49 -12.23 10.12 11.73
C LEU A 49 -12.01 11.58 12.17
N ASN A 50 -12.10 12.52 11.22
CA ASN A 50 -12.01 13.94 11.56
C ASN A 50 -13.32 14.35 12.26
N ARG A 51 -13.37 14.27 13.59
CA ARG A 51 -14.45 14.88 14.38
C ARG A 51 -14.17 16.38 14.47
N GLN A 52 -14.47 17.11 13.39
CA GLN A 52 -14.78 18.53 13.49
C GLN A 52 -16.29 18.67 13.30
N GLY A 53 -17.04 18.17 14.28
CA GLY A 53 -18.31 18.79 14.64
C GLY A 53 -17.94 19.86 15.64
N HIS A 54 -17.98 21.12 15.20
CA HIS A 54 -17.99 22.29 16.07
C HIS A 54 -19.00 22.00 17.18
N ILE A 55 -18.52 21.79 18.42
CA ILE A 55 -19.41 21.87 19.57
C ILE A 55 -19.50 23.36 19.87
N ASP A 56 -20.43 24.04 19.19
CA ASP A 56 -20.81 25.40 19.52
C ASP A 56 -21.13 25.43 21.03
N GLY A 57 -20.17 25.92 21.80
CA GLY A 57 -20.16 25.95 23.26
C GLY A 57 -21.13 26.97 23.83
N SER A 58 -22.35 27.01 23.30
CA SER A 58 -23.48 27.69 23.92
C SER A 58 -23.97 26.85 25.10
N GLY A 59 -23.19 26.87 26.17
CA GLY A 59 -23.57 26.35 27.48
C GLY A 59 -23.67 27.51 28.46
N ILE A 60 -24.92 27.84 28.82
CA ILE A 60 -25.44 28.74 29.89
C ILE A 60 -25.03 30.23 29.89
#